data_AF-A0A921SZ66-F1
#
_entry.id   AF-A0A921SZ66-F1
#
_cell.length_a   1.000
_cell.length_b   1.000
_cell.length_c   1.000
_cell.angle_alpha   90.00
_cell.angle_beta   90.00
_cell.angle_gamma   90.00
#
_symmetry.space_group_name_H-M   'P 1'
#
loop_
_entity.id
_entity.type
_entity.pdbx_description
1 polymer ?
#
loop_
_entity_poly.entity_id
_entity_poly.type
_entity_poly.pdbx_seq_one_letter_code
_entity_poly.pdbx_strand_id
1 'polypeptide(L)'
;MPGFITHYIFAKDCFDKLDNNDLKTILSKNFNIYLLGSCGPNFFEYSNNIPNIFSKDLANISNLIHNKNINLFFEEMINYSINNPYLKYIFSEDNFTDISISYFCGFLSHYILDRSIHPYIFYLQSYLKKQYKLKSNNSLHKSIETHIDSLLLYKLKKSTPNIFIKNININLSNNEIFILCDMYNFLLRYVFDKSISYNDIHKSLCTFKKTQIRLIYYNNIYSKLYLFIKNLLCKTSYIENRIYSKHTQCVNDLLNEKKSIWTDPFSKEKQNKSLLNMYYDSLILYQEIVNIFYQYIHNNKKMMDIINKIENKSYVTNQDFSTSSKINL
;
A
#
# COMPACT_ATOMS: atom_id res chain seq x y z
N MET A 1 2.97 -4.58 5.51
CA MET A 1 2.37 -3.38 6.15
C MET A 1 1.17 -3.66 7.06
N PRO A 2 1.21 -3.31 8.36
CA PRO A 2 0.02 -2.93 9.14
C PRO A 2 -0.39 -1.46 9.02
N GLY A 3 0.21 -0.66 8.13
CA GLY A 3 -0.10 0.76 7.87
C GLY A 3 -1.33 1.06 6.98
N PHE A 4 -2.49 0.48 7.22
CA PHE A 4 -3.67 0.75 6.38
C PHE A 4 -4.20 2.20 6.53
N ILE A 5 -4.11 2.77 7.74
CA ILE A 5 -4.77 4.06 8.04
C ILE A 5 -4.05 5.22 7.34
N THR A 6 -2.72 5.25 7.39
CA THR A 6 -1.92 6.29 6.74
C THR A 6 -2.17 6.34 5.24
N HIS A 7 -2.20 5.19 4.58
CA HIS A 7 -2.48 5.08 3.15
C HIS A 7 -3.91 5.49 2.79
N TYR A 8 -4.88 5.09 3.60
CA TYR A 8 -6.27 5.52 3.42
C TYR A 8 -6.41 7.04 3.52
N ILE A 9 -5.80 7.67 4.54
CA ILE A 9 -5.85 9.13 4.71
C ILE A 9 -5.16 9.83 3.54
N PHE A 10 -3.98 9.34 3.13
CA PHE A 10 -3.23 9.86 1.99
C PHE A 10 -4.03 9.82 0.70
N ALA A 11 -4.67 8.70 0.39
CA ALA A 11 -5.51 8.57 -0.80
C ALA A 11 -6.70 9.54 -0.77
N LYS A 12 -7.36 9.74 0.38
CA LYS A 12 -8.43 10.74 0.46
C LYS A 12 -7.92 12.16 0.23
N ASP A 13 -6.79 12.51 0.84
CA ASP A 13 -6.18 13.83 0.65
C ASP A 13 -5.68 14.01 -0.81
N CYS A 14 -5.23 12.94 -1.48
CA CYS A 14 -4.92 12.91 -2.90
C CYS A 14 -6.15 13.21 -3.75
N PHE A 15 -7.25 12.48 -3.50
CA PHE A 15 -8.53 12.67 -4.20
C PHE A 15 -9.10 14.08 -4.00
N ASP A 16 -9.08 14.59 -2.77
CA ASP A 16 -9.61 15.92 -2.45
C ASP A 16 -8.87 17.02 -3.22
N LYS A 17 -7.56 16.86 -3.41
CA LYS A 17 -6.66 17.79 -4.12
C LYS A 17 -6.58 17.59 -5.64
N LEU A 18 -7.33 16.66 -6.23
CA LEU A 18 -7.37 16.52 -7.68
C LEU A 18 -7.96 17.78 -8.33
N ASP A 19 -7.19 18.37 -9.24
CA ASP A 19 -7.60 19.54 -10.02
C ASP A 19 -8.51 19.15 -11.20
N ASN A 20 -8.36 17.92 -11.71
CA ASN A 20 -9.11 17.43 -12.85
C ASN A 20 -10.50 16.91 -12.44
N ASN A 21 -11.55 17.64 -12.83
CA ASN A 21 -12.94 17.31 -12.48
C ASN A 21 -13.46 16.02 -13.12
N ASP A 22 -13.03 15.69 -14.33
CA ASP A 22 -13.47 14.48 -15.04
C ASP A 22 -12.91 13.23 -14.34
N LEU A 23 -11.60 13.23 -14.06
CA LEU A 23 -10.97 12.17 -13.29
C LEU A 23 -11.56 12.08 -11.89
N LYS A 24 -11.78 13.21 -11.22
CA LYS A 24 -12.43 13.23 -9.89
C LYS A 24 -13.82 12.60 -9.95
N THR A 25 -14.58 12.83 -11.02
CA THR A 25 -15.88 12.20 -11.25
C THR A 25 -15.73 10.68 -11.41
N ILE A 26 -14.81 10.21 -12.25
CA ILE A 26 -14.50 8.77 -12.44
C ILE A 26 -14.17 8.10 -11.09
N LEU A 27 -13.24 8.70 -10.33
CA LEU A 27 -12.81 8.16 -9.04
C LEU A 27 -13.93 8.19 -8.00
N SER A 28 -14.77 9.23 -7.98
CA SER A 28 -15.89 9.33 -7.03
C SER A 28 -16.95 8.26 -7.26
N LYS A 29 -17.25 7.92 -8.52
CA LYS A 29 -18.18 6.82 -8.87
C LYS A 29 -17.65 5.46 -8.43
N ASN A 30 -16.33 5.29 -8.46
CA ASN A 30 -15.62 4.04 -8.18
C ASN A 30 -14.75 4.15 -6.91
N PHE A 31 -15.25 4.87 -5.90
CA PHE A 31 -14.43 5.27 -4.75
C PHE A 31 -13.99 4.08 -3.89
N ASN A 32 -14.78 3.01 -3.84
CA ASN A 32 -14.44 1.82 -3.05
C ASN A 32 -13.24 1.09 -3.65
N ILE A 33 -13.21 0.85 -4.96
CA ILE A 33 -12.04 0.25 -5.62
C ILE A 33 -10.83 1.19 -5.60
N TYR A 34 -11.01 2.51 -5.67
CA TYR A 34 -9.94 3.49 -5.46
C TYR A 34 -9.31 3.37 -4.06
N LEU A 35 -10.13 3.35 -3.00
CA LEU A 35 -9.66 3.17 -1.63
C LEU A 35 -9.06 1.79 -1.38
N LEU A 36 -9.49 0.75 -2.11
CA LEU A 36 -8.82 -0.53 -2.08
C LEU A 36 -7.44 -0.46 -2.75
N GLY A 37 -7.35 0.25 -3.88
CA GLY A 37 -6.10 0.49 -4.59
C GLY A 37 -5.05 1.12 -3.68
N SER A 38 -5.43 2.04 -2.79
CA SER A 38 -4.49 2.65 -1.84
C SER A 38 -3.91 1.70 -0.79
N CYS A 39 -4.47 0.49 -0.66
CA CYS A 39 -3.84 -0.56 0.14
C CYS A 39 -2.67 -1.25 -0.60
N GLY A 40 -2.52 -1.00 -1.90
CA GLY A 40 -1.54 -1.68 -2.76
C GLY A 40 -1.75 -3.20 -2.82
N PRO A 41 -0.69 -3.98 -3.07
CA PRO A 41 -0.77 -5.44 -3.08
C PRO A 41 -0.68 -6.04 -1.65
N ASN A 42 -0.67 -5.21 -0.60
CA ASN A 42 -0.46 -5.65 0.78
C ASN A 42 -1.54 -6.57 1.32
N PHE A 43 -2.73 -6.56 0.73
CA PHE A 43 -3.79 -7.50 1.13
C PHE A 43 -3.36 -8.97 0.92
N PHE A 44 -2.40 -9.26 0.02
CA PHE A 44 -1.80 -10.59 -0.12
C PHE A 44 -0.99 -11.04 1.10
N GLU A 45 -0.36 -10.13 1.85
CA GLU A 45 0.42 -10.49 3.06
C GLU A 45 -0.42 -11.15 4.15
N TYR A 46 -1.72 -10.88 4.14
CA TYR A 46 -2.65 -11.33 5.16
C TYR A 46 -3.18 -12.72 4.88
N SER A 47 -2.92 -13.25 3.69
CA SER A 47 -3.52 -14.44 3.10
C SER A 47 -2.64 -15.68 3.20
N ASN A 48 -1.94 -15.87 4.32
CA ASN A 48 -1.16 -17.08 4.50
C ASN A 48 -2.07 -18.24 4.89
N ASN A 49 -2.00 -19.28 4.07
CA ASN A 49 -2.64 -20.56 4.33
C ASN A 49 -1.86 -21.30 5.43
N ILE A 50 -2.60 -22.17 6.13
CA ILE A 50 -2.06 -23.25 6.97
C ILE A 50 -0.87 -23.92 6.22
N PRO A 51 0.20 -24.31 6.92
CA PRO A 51 1.35 -24.98 6.33
C PRO A 51 0.98 -26.39 5.85
N ASN A 52 0.19 -26.46 4.78
CA ASN A 52 0.07 -27.63 3.93
C ASN A 52 0.99 -27.43 2.73
N ILE A 53 1.65 -28.50 2.32
CA ILE A 53 2.68 -28.60 1.27
C ILE A 53 2.23 -28.05 -0.12
N PHE A 54 0.94 -27.76 -0.30
CA PHE A 54 0.36 -27.25 -1.56
C PHE A 54 -0.10 -25.79 -1.52
N SER A 55 0.15 -25.05 -0.42
CA SER A 55 -0.28 -23.66 -0.36
C SER A 55 0.71 -22.72 -1.06
N LYS A 56 0.19 -21.91 -2.00
CA LYS A 56 0.92 -20.76 -2.55
C LYS A 56 1.24 -19.80 -1.42
N ASP A 57 2.50 -19.39 -1.30
CA ASP A 57 2.91 -18.33 -0.37
C ASP A 57 2.49 -16.97 -0.95
N LEU A 58 1.20 -16.66 -0.82
CA LEU A 58 0.60 -15.44 -1.34
C LEU A 58 1.26 -14.20 -0.75
N ALA A 59 1.82 -14.25 0.47
CA ALA A 59 2.58 -13.13 1.03
C ALA A 59 3.79 -12.74 0.16
N ASN A 60 4.42 -13.69 -0.54
CA ASN A 60 5.52 -13.37 -1.44
C ASN A 60 5.08 -12.54 -2.65
N ILE A 61 3.80 -12.56 -3.03
CA ILE A 61 3.28 -11.73 -4.13
C ILE A 61 3.41 -10.25 -3.79
N SER A 62 3.03 -9.86 -2.57
CA SER A 62 3.24 -8.48 -2.09
C SER A 62 4.72 -8.11 -2.21
N ASN A 63 5.61 -8.96 -1.66
CA ASN A 63 7.05 -8.70 -1.67
C ASN A 63 7.64 -8.60 -3.10
N LEU A 64 7.14 -9.39 -4.04
CA LEU A 64 7.56 -9.34 -5.45
C LEU A 64 7.19 -8.01 -6.09
N ILE A 65 5.93 -7.56 -5.95
CA ILE A 65 5.46 -6.32 -6.56
C ILE A 65 6.19 -5.09 -5.99
N HIS A 66 6.49 -5.08 -4.69
CA HIS A 66 7.19 -3.96 -4.06
C HIS A 66 8.68 -3.83 -4.48
N ASN A 67 9.27 -4.88 -5.05
CA ASN A 67 10.71 -4.96 -5.25
C ASN A 67 11.16 -5.28 -6.67
N LYS A 68 10.32 -5.78 -7.57
CA LYS A 68 10.78 -6.22 -8.90
C LYS A 68 9.89 -5.67 -10.01
N ASN A 69 10.52 -5.35 -11.15
CA ASN A 69 9.85 -4.98 -12.40
C ASN A 69 8.81 -3.85 -12.22
N ILE A 70 9.14 -2.80 -11.44
CA ILE A 70 8.18 -1.78 -11.02
C ILE A 70 7.65 -1.00 -12.22
N ASN A 71 8.53 -0.52 -13.10
CA ASN A 71 8.10 0.18 -14.32
C ASN A 71 7.23 -0.73 -15.19
N LEU A 72 7.68 -1.96 -15.48
CA LEU A 72 6.92 -2.92 -16.28
C LEU A 72 5.55 -3.23 -15.65
N PHE A 73 5.47 -3.35 -14.33
CA PHE A 73 4.21 -3.56 -13.63
C PHE A 73 3.24 -2.38 -13.82
N PHE A 74 3.73 -1.14 -13.71
CA PHE A 74 2.92 0.05 -13.95
C PHE A 74 2.53 0.21 -15.42
N GLU A 75 3.44 -0.04 -16.35
CA GLU A 75 3.18 -0.02 -17.80
C GLU A 75 2.04 -0.99 -18.15
N GLU A 76 2.14 -2.23 -17.69
CA GLU A 76 1.13 -3.26 -17.98
C GLU A 76 -0.19 -3.02 -17.26
N MET A 77 -0.17 -2.42 -16.06
CA MET A 77 -1.39 -2.04 -15.35
C MET A 77 -2.15 -0.92 -16.09
N ILE A 78 -1.42 0.06 -16.61
CA ILE A 78 -1.99 1.13 -17.44
C ILE A 78 -2.49 0.56 -18.78
N ASN A 79 -1.69 -0.29 -19.43
CA ASN A 79 -2.04 -0.95 -20.69
C ASN A 79 -3.31 -1.79 -20.54
N TYR A 80 -3.41 -2.60 -19.49
CA TYR A 80 -4.61 -3.35 -19.16
C TYR A 80 -5.83 -2.45 -18.99
N SER A 81 -5.67 -1.31 -18.31
CA SER A 81 -6.77 -0.40 -18.00
C SER A 81 -7.36 0.31 -19.24
N ILE A 82 -6.57 0.48 -20.31
CA ILE A 82 -6.94 1.32 -21.47
C ILE A 82 -7.09 0.49 -22.75
N ASN A 83 -6.26 -0.53 -22.94
CA ASN A 83 -6.10 -1.25 -24.21
C ASN A 83 -6.65 -2.70 -24.17
N ASN A 84 -7.73 -2.95 -23.42
CA ASN A 84 -8.36 -4.27 -23.36
C ASN A 84 -9.76 -4.28 -24.03
N PRO A 85 -9.85 -4.49 -25.36
CA PRO A 85 -11.11 -4.40 -26.10
C PRO A 85 -12.12 -5.46 -25.67
N TYR A 86 -11.66 -6.64 -25.24
CA TYR A 86 -12.54 -7.73 -24.81
C TYR A 86 -13.29 -7.37 -23.52
N LEU A 87 -12.59 -6.83 -22.51
CA LEU A 87 -13.24 -6.44 -21.27
C LEU A 87 -14.11 -5.20 -21.44
N LYS A 88 -13.72 -4.25 -22.30
CA LYS A 88 -14.57 -3.12 -22.70
C LYS A 88 -15.88 -3.60 -23.33
N TYR A 89 -15.85 -4.65 -24.16
CA TYR A 89 -17.07 -5.23 -24.72
C TYR A 89 -17.95 -5.89 -23.65
N ILE A 90 -17.36 -6.67 -22.73
CA ILE A 90 -18.12 -7.41 -21.69
C ILE A 90 -18.75 -6.47 -20.64
N PHE A 91 -18.02 -5.45 -20.20
CA PHE A 91 -18.42 -4.61 -19.07
C PHE A 91 -18.96 -3.23 -19.46
N SER A 92 -19.10 -2.94 -20.76
CA SER A 92 -19.16 -1.59 -21.35
C SER A 92 -17.85 -0.81 -21.19
N GLU A 93 -17.50 -0.04 -22.21
CA GLU A 93 -16.20 0.63 -22.31
C GLU A 93 -15.91 1.53 -21.11
N ASP A 94 -16.86 2.40 -20.76
CA ASP A 94 -16.71 3.35 -19.65
C ASP A 94 -16.58 2.63 -18.31
N ASN A 95 -17.43 1.64 -18.03
CA ASN A 95 -17.44 0.98 -16.72
C ASN A 95 -16.17 0.14 -16.47
N PHE A 96 -15.64 -0.57 -17.48
CA PHE A 96 -14.35 -1.27 -17.33
C PHE A 96 -13.19 -0.29 -17.09
N THR A 97 -13.14 0.74 -17.92
CA THR A 97 -12.05 1.72 -17.94
C THR A 97 -12.04 2.52 -16.64
N ASP A 98 -13.21 3.00 -16.20
CA ASP A 98 -13.37 3.78 -14.96
C ASP A 98 -12.99 2.98 -13.71
N ILE A 99 -13.39 1.71 -13.60
CA ILE A 99 -13.01 0.84 -12.48
C ILE A 99 -11.49 0.61 -12.47
N SER A 100 -10.90 0.31 -13.62
CA SER A 100 -9.48 -0.01 -13.75
C SER A 100 -8.60 1.21 -13.46
N ILE A 101 -8.96 2.39 -14.02
CA ILE A 101 -8.34 3.68 -13.71
C ILE A 101 -8.44 4.00 -12.22
N SER A 102 -9.61 3.77 -11.63
CA SER A 102 -9.82 4.07 -10.21
C SER A 102 -8.96 3.21 -9.31
N TYR A 103 -8.84 1.92 -9.61
CA TYR A 103 -7.92 1.04 -8.90
C TYR A 103 -6.46 1.49 -9.08
N PHE A 104 -6.05 1.81 -10.32
CA PHE A 104 -4.71 2.31 -10.63
C PHE A 104 -4.36 3.60 -9.87
N CYS A 105 -5.22 4.61 -9.87
CA CYS A 105 -4.98 5.85 -9.13
C CYS A 105 -4.84 5.59 -7.62
N GLY A 106 -5.66 4.68 -7.07
CA GLY A 106 -5.49 4.23 -5.69
C GLY A 106 -4.11 3.59 -5.47
N PHE A 107 -3.74 2.64 -6.33
CA PHE A 107 -2.47 1.92 -6.28
C PHE A 107 -1.25 2.84 -6.45
N LEU A 108 -1.36 3.87 -7.28
CA LEU A 108 -0.33 4.88 -7.44
C LEU A 108 -0.12 5.68 -6.15
N SER A 109 -1.20 6.02 -5.43
CA SER A 109 -1.10 6.70 -4.13
C SER A 109 -0.36 5.83 -3.10
N HIS A 110 -0.61 4.51 -3.13
CA HIS A 110 0.10 3.54 -2.31
C HIS A 110 1.60 3.56 -2.58
N TYR A 111 1.97 3.38 -3.85
CA TYR A 111 3.37 3.36 -4.29
C TYR A 111 4.13 4.63 -3.90
N ILE A 112 3.57 5.80 -4.22
CA ILE A 112 4.23 7.09 -4.01
C ILE A 112 4.48 7.32 -2.52
N LEU A 113 3.53 6.97 -1.66
CA LEU A 113 3.70 7.15 -0.23
C LEU A 113 4.76 6.21 0.32
N ASP A 114 4.67 4.91 0.02
CA ASP A 114 5.62 3.88 0.46
C ASP A 114 7.06 4.28 0.14
N ARG A 115 7.34 4.55 -1.14
CA ARG A 115 8.70 4.91 -1.57
C ARG A 115 9.21 6.18 -0.89
N SER A 116 8.33 7.11 -0.52
CA SER A 116 8.73 8.38 0.07
C SER A 116 9.02 8.26 1.56
N ILE A 117 8.25 7.44 2.30
CA ILE A 117 8.35 7.35 3.76
C ILE A 117 9.19 6.17 4.25
N HIS A 118 9.31 5.08 3.47
CA HIS A 118 10.01 3.88 3.92
C HIS A 118 11.48 4.13 4.30
N PRO A 119 12.29 4.95 3.60
CA PRO A 119 13.65 5.24 4.05
C PRO A 119 13.71 5.74 5.50
N TYR A 120 12.74 6.58 5.89
CA TYR A 120 12.62 7.05 7.26
C TYR A 120 12.14 5.96 8.24
N ILE A 121 11.19 5.12 7.83
CA ILE A 121 10.74 3.98 8.64
C ILE A 121 11.89 2.99 8.88
N PHE A 122 12.72 2.70 7.88
CA PHE A 122 13.90 1.84 8.03
C PHE A 122 15.00 2.49 8.88
N TYR A 123 15.16 3.81 8.81
CA TYR A 123 16.01 4.55 9.75
C TYR A 123 15.51 4.36 11.19
N LEU A 124 14.22 4.58 11.45
CA LEU A 124 13.61 4.38 12.78
C LEU A 124 13.75 2.92 13.25
N GLN A 125 13.53 1.96 12.36
CA GLN A 125 13.71 0.53 12.65
C GLN A 125 15.14 0.26 13.10
N SER A 126 16.13 0.76 12.36
CA SER A 126 17.55 0.56 12.68
C SER A 126 17.94 1.23 14.00
N TYR A 127 17.42 2.44 14.25
CA TYR A 127 17.62 3.17 15.50
C TYR A 127 17.01 2.42 16.69
N LEU A 128 15.76 1.99 16.57
CA LEU A 128 15.02 1.30 17.62
C LEU A 128 15.51 -0.13 17.87
N LYS A 129 16.05 -0.81 16.85
CA LYS A 129 16.63 -2.16 17.00
C LYS A 129 17.80 -2.17 17.99
N LYS A 130 18.54 -1.05 18.13
CA LYS A 130 19.61 -0.90 19.14
C LYS A 130 19.07 -0.94 20.57
N GLN A 131 17.86 -0.41 20.78
CA GLN A 131 17.18 -0.35 22.08
C GLN A 131 16.39 -1.64 22.35
N TYR A 132 15.71 -2.18 21.34
CA TYR A 132 14.84 -3.36 21.45
C TYR A 132 15.45 -4.59 20.75
N LYS A 133 16.63 -5.03 21.22
CA LYS A 133 17.42 -6.11 20.57
C LYS A 133 16.65 -7.42 20.36
N LEU A 134 15.76 -7.77 21.29
CA LEU A 134 14.98 -9.01 21.26
C LEU A 134 13.82 -9.01 20.24
N LYS A 135 13.35 -7.84 19.79
CA LYS A 135 12.28 -7.76 18.78
C LYS A 135 12.84 -8.06 17.38
N SER A 136 12.15 -8.85 16.57
CA SER A 136 12.52 -9.05 15.17
C SER A 136 12.35 -7.75 14.37
N ASN A 137 13.10 -7.59 13.27
CA ASN A 137 13.00 -6.41 12.40
C ASN A 137 11.56 -6.23 11.89
N ASN A 138 10.93 -7.31 11.43
CA ASN A 138 9.55 -7.28 10.95
C ASN A 138 8.56 -6.83 12.04
N SER A 139 8.69 -7.33 13.28
CA SER A 139 7.81 -6.91 14.38
C SER A 139 7.99 -5.42 14.69
N LEU A 140 9.24 -4.95 14.68
CA LEU A 140 9.58 -3.56 14.94
C LEU A 140 9.03 -2.64 13.84
N HIS A 141 9.21 -3.01 12.57
CA HIS A 141 8.70 -2.29 11.41
C HIS A 141 7.19 -2.11 11.49
N LYS A 142 6.48 -3.23 11.71
CA LYS A 142 5.04 -3.28 11.91
C LYS A 142 4.57 -2.39 13.06
N SER A 143 5.33 -2.40 14.17
CA SER A 143 5.04 -1.54 15.31
C SER A 143 5.21 -0.05 14.97
N ILE A 144 6.27 0.32 14.24
CA ILE A 144 6.52 1.70 13.83
C ILE A 144 5.40 2.21 12.92
N GLU A 145 5.08 1.49 11.85
CA GLU A 145 4.00 1.85 10.91
C GLU A 145 2.69 2.12 11.63
N THR A 146 2.31 1.29 12.60
CA THR A 146 1.04 1.48 13.29
C THR A 146 1.04 2.62 14.31
N HIS A 147 2.18 2.89 14.95
CA HIS A 147 2.28 4.10 15.77
C HIS A 147 2.15 5.34 14.88
N ILE A 148 2.75 5.32 13.68
CA ILE A 148 2.58 6.38 12.68
C ILE A 148 1.10 6.51 12.27
N ASP A 149 0.40 5.40 11.98
CA ASP A 149 -1.04 5.38 11.69
C ASP A 149 -1.85 6.11 12.77
N SER A 150 -1.63 5.75 14.03
CA SER A 150 -2.35 6.36 15.16
C SER A 150 -2.03 7.84 15.31
N LEU A 151 -0.76 8.22 15.18
CA LEU A 151 -0.30 9.60 15.33
C LEU A 151 -0.80 10.49 14.19
N LEU A 152 -0.70 10.04 12.94
CA LEU A 152 -1.19 10.79 11.77
C LEU A 152 -2.71 10.89 11.78
N LEU A 153 -3.43 9.82 12.13
CA LEU A 153 -4.89 9.87 12.24
C LEU A 153 -5.34 10.90 13.27
N TYR A 154 -4.71 10.92 14.45
CA TYR A 154 -5.02 11.92 15.47
C TYR A 154 -4.67 13.32 15.00
N LYS A 155 -3.50 13.50 14.38
CA LYS A 155 -3.02 14.82 13.96
C LYS A 155 -3.84 15.43 12.83
N LEU A 156 -4.16 14.64 11.80
CA LEU A 156 -4.83 15.09 10.58
C LEU A 156 -6.36 15.05 10.67
N LYS A 157 -6.93 14.08 11.39
CA LYS A 157 -8.39 13.87 11.42
C LYS A 157 -9.01 13.94 12.83
N LYS A 158 -8.22 14.24 13.87
CA LYS A 158 -8.67 14.31 15.28
C LYS A 158 -9.47 13.08 15.72
N SER A 159 -9.10 11.92 15.19
CA SER A 159 -9.79 10.64 15.40
C SER A 159 -8.87 9.59 15.99
N THR A 160 -9.43 8.47 16.40
CA THR A 160 -8.70 7.30 16.92
C THR A 160 -8.97 6.08 16.03
N PRO A 161 -8.08 5.07 15.98
CA PRO A 161 -8.26 3.91 15.11
C PRO A 161 -9.61 3.21 15.31
N ASN A 162 -10.09 3.11 16.55
CA ASN A 162 -11.39 2.49 16.89
C ASN A 162 -12.59 3.23 16.30
N ILE A 163 -12.56 4.56 16.27
CA ILE A 163 -13.64 5.37 15.67
C ILE A 163 -13.52 5.31 14.16
N PHE A 164 -12.29 5.48 13.65
CA PHE A 164 -11.99 5.50 12.23
C PHE A 164 -12.43 4.22 11.50
N ILE A 165 -12.11 3.03 12.05
CA ILE A 165 -12.47 1.76 11.39
C ILE A 165 -13.97 1.54 11.28
N LYS A 166 -14.79 2.08 12.20
CA LYS A 166 -16.25 1.99 12.12
C LYS A 166 -16.83 2.77 10.95
N ASN A 167 -16.12 3.82 10.54
CA ASN A 167 -16.55 4.72 9.48
C ASN A 167 -16.02 4.28 8.10
N ILE A 168 -15.23 3.21 8.04
CA ILE A 168 -14.68 2.67 6.79
C ILE A 168 -15.56 1.52 6.32
N ASN A 169 -16.18 1.70 5.16
CA ASN A 169 -16.98 0.67 4.53
C ASN A 169 -16.57 0.51 3.05
N ILE A 170 -15.48 -0.23 2.81
CA ILE A 170 -15.02 -0.53 1.45
C ILE A 170 -15.76 -1.79 0.98
N ASN A 171 -16.85 -1.62 0.23
CA ASN A 171 -17.61 -2.73 -0.35
C ASN A 171 -17.52 -2.68 -1.88
N LEU A 172 -16.90 -3.70 -2.44
CA LEU A 172 -16.72 -3.82 -3.88
C LEU A 172 -17.94 -4.52 -4.48
N SER A 173 -18.41 -4.01 -5.61
CA SER A 173 -19.36 -4.66 -6.51
C SER A 173 -18.76 -5.91 -7.16
N ASN A 174 -19.61 -6.75 -7.73
CA ASN A 174 -19.15 -7.95 -8.45
C ASN A 174 -18.25 -7.59 -9.65
N ASN A 175 -18.55 -6.48 -10.35
CA ASN A 175 -17.73 -6.00 -11.47
C ASN A 175 -16.34 -5.57 -10.97
N GLU A 176 -16.27 -4.78 -9.89
CA GLU A 176 -15.00 -4.36 -9.29
C GLU A 176 -14.16 -5.56 -8.85
N ILE A 177 -14.75 -6.57 -8.19
CA ILE A 177 -14.03 -7.78 -7.78
C ILE A 177 -13.55 -8.58 -9.00
N PHE A 178 -14.39 -8.73 -10.02
CA PHE A 178 -14.03 -9.48 -11.22
C PHE A 178 -12.85 -8.82 -11.95
N ILE A 179 -12.95 -7.52 -12.24
CA ILE A 179 -11.91 -6.76 -12.94
C ILE A 179 -10.61 -6.77 -12.14
N LEU A 180 -10.68 -6.61 -10.82
CA LEU A 180 -9.51 -6.70 -9.94
C LEU A 180 -8.85 -8.09 -10.03
N CYS A 181 -9.64 -9.15 -10.00
CA CYS A 181 -9.14 -10.51 -10.08
C CYS A 181 -8.49 -10.82 -11.42
N ASP A 182 -9.10 -10.39 -12.52
CA ASP A 182 -8.56 -10.56 -13.87
C ASP A 182 -7.27 -9.75 -14.06
N MET A 183 -7.27 -8.48 -13.62
CA MET A 183 -6.10 -7.60 -13.66
C MET A 183 -4.90 -8.23 -12.94
N TYR A 184 -5.08 -8.73 -11.71
CA TYR A 184 -3.98 -9.38 -10.99
C TYR A 184 -3.54 -10.69 -11.63
N ASN A 185 -4.45 -11.47 -12.22
CA ASN A 185 -4.08 -12.68 -12.94
C ASN A 185 -3.22 -12.34 -14.17
N PHE A 186 -3.61 -11.31 -14.93
CA PHE A 186 -2.85 -10.79 -16.05
C PHE A 186 -1.47 -10.28 -15.61
N LEU A 187 -1.42 -9.34 -14.66
CA LEU A 187 -0.18 -8.71 -14.21
C LEU A 187 0.82 -9.71 -13.64
N LEU A 188 0.36 -10.62 -12.77
CA LEU A 188 1.26 -11.60 -12.15
C LEU A 188 1.79 -12.60 -13.15
N ARG A 189 0.98 -13.01 -14.13
CA ARG A 189 1.41 -13.92 -15.18
C ARG A 189 2.41 -13.26 -16.11
N TYR A 190 2.13 -12.05 -16.56
CA TYR A 190 2.95 -11.36 -17.55
C TYR A 190 4.27 -10.84 -16.95
N VAL A 191 4.21 -10.21 -15.78
CA VAL A 191 5.37 -9.50 -15.19
C VAL A 191 6.26 -10.44 -14.38
N PHE A 192 5.70 -11.49 -13.78
CA PHE A 192 6.41 -12.34 -12.82
C PHE A 192 6.33 -13.85 -13.09
N ASP A 193 5.66 -14.29 -14.15
CA ASP A 193 5.39 -15.70 -14.45
C ASP A 193 4.77 -16.44 -13.24
N LYS A 194 3.79 -15.79 -12.59
CA LYS A 194 3.02 -16.33 -11.46
C LYS A 194 1.54 -16.40 -11.80
N SER A 195 0.89 -17.48 -11.35
CA SER A 195 -0.56 -17.62 -11.47
C SER A 195 -1.24 -17.36 -10.13
N ILE A 196 -2.38 -16.68 -10.17
CA ILE A 196 -3.25 -16.49 -9.01
C ILE A 196 -4.68 -16.84 -9.40
N SER A 197 -5.43 -17.45 -8.47
CA SER A 197 -6.84 -17.74 -8.68
C SER A 197 -7.74 -16.64 -8.09
N TYR A 198 -8.98 -16.56 -8.57
CA TYR A 198 -10.02 -15.73 -7.97
C TYR A 198 -10.15 -15.97 -6.46
N ASN A 199 -10.12 -17.24 -6.04
CA ASN A 199 -10.26 -17.62 -4.64
C ASN A 199 -9.09 -17.11 -3.78
N ASP A 200 -7.87 -17.08 -4.32
CA ASP A 200 -6.70 -16.55 -3.62
C ASP A 200 -6.88 -15.05 -3.35
N ILE A 201 -7.28 -14.26 -4.35
CA ILE A 201 -7.49 -12.81 -4.22
C ILE A 201 -8.67 -12.53 -3.28
N HIS A 202 -9.80 -13.19 -3.49
CA HIS A 202 -10.99 -13.02 -2.64
C HIS A 202 -10.69 -13.36 -1.18
N LYS A 203 -10.02 -14.50 -0.92
CA LYS A 203 -9.58 -14.88 0.44
C LYS A 203 -8.63 -13.85 1.03
N SER A 204 -7.71 -13.31 0.23
CA SER A 204 -6.77 -12.28 0.66
C SER A 204 -7.48 -11.01 1.12
N LEU A 205 -8.42 -10.52 0.32
CA LEU A 205 -9.24 -9.34 0.65
C LEU A 205 -10.07 -9.55 1.91
N CYS A 206 -10.77 -10.69 2.03
CA CYS A 206 -11.54 -11.02 3.22
C CYS A 206 -10.66 -11.11 4.47
N THR A 207 -9.48 -11.71 4.36
CA THR A 207 -8.57 -11.92 5.49
C THR A 207 -7.90 -10.62 5.89
N PHE A 208 -7.52 -9.78 4.93
CA PHE A 208 -7.04 -8.42 5.15
C PHE A 208 -8.06 -7.61 5.97
N LYS A 209 -9.30 -7.47 5.47
CA LYS A 209 -10.37 -6.72 6.17
C LYS A 209 -10.60 -7.24 7.59
N LYS A 210 -10.75 -8.57 7.75
CA LYS A 210 -10.91 -9.19 9.07
C LYS A 210 -9.74 -8.88 9.99
N THR A 211 -8.51 -9.00 9.51
CA THR A 211 -7.31 -8.80 10.34
C THR A 211 -7.15 -7.34 10.76
N GLN A 212 -7.40 -6.37 9.87
CA GLN A 212 -7.34 -4.94 10.20
C GLN A 212 -8.32 -4.58 11.33
N ILE A 213 -9.55 -5.07 11.25
CA ILE A 213 -10.54 -4.89 12.32
C ILE A 213 -10.05 -5.50 13.63
N ARG A 214 -9.52 -6.74 13.61
CA ARG A 214 -9.04 -7.42 14.83
C ARG A 214 -7.81 -6.76 15.44
N LEU A 215 -6.93 -6.17 14.63
CA LEU A 215 -5.79 -5.40 15.10
C LEU A 215 -6.23 -4.17 15.91
N ILE A 216 -7.21 -3.43 15.39
CA ILE A 216 -7.72 -2.22 16.04
C ILE A 216 -8.47 -2.59 17.33
N TYR A 217 -9.34 -3.60 17.28
CA TYR A 217 -10.05 -4.11 18.46
C TYR A 217 -9.24 -5.14 19.25
N TYR A 218 -7.92 -5.00 19.34
CA TYR A 218 -7.05 -5.99 19.99
C TYR A 218 -7.44 -6.30 21.45
N ASN A 219 -7.92 -5.30 22.20
CA ASN A 219 -8.26 -5.51 23.61
C ASN A 219 -9.40 -6.52 23.82
N ASN A 220 -10.19 -6.79 22.79
CA ASN A 220 -11.23 -7.82 22.81
C ASN A 220 -10.61 -9.23 22.82
N ILE A 221 -11.11 -10.10 23.71
CA ILE A 221 -10.65 -11.49 23.85
C ILE A 221 -10.71 -12.26 22.52
N TYR A 222 -11.76 -12.04 21.71
CA TYR A 222 -11.89 -12.65 20.38
C TYR A 222 -10.79 -12.21 19.42
N SER A 223 -10.37 -10.95 19.48
CA SER A 223 -9.28 -10.43 18.65
C SER A 223 -7.93 -10.97 19.10
N LYS A 224 -7.70 -11.07 20.43
CA LYS A 224 -6.49 -11.71 20.97
C LYS A 224 -6.36 -13.15 20.51
N LEU A 225 -7.44 -13.92 20.63
CA LEU A 225 -7.47 -15.32 20.23
C LEU A 225 -7.26 -15.49 18.72
N TYR A 226 -7.96 -14.69 17.91
CA TYR A 226 -7.81 -14.71 16.45
C TYR A 226 -6.36 -14.44 16.02
N LEU A 227 -5.76 -13.36 16.54
CA LEU A 227 -4.39 -12.98 16.17
C LEU A 227 -3.36 -14.00 16.69
N PHE A 228 -3.57 -14.57 17.89
CA PHE A 228 -2.75 -15.64 18.42
C PHE A 228 -2.77 -16.89 17.51
N ILE A 229 -3.95 -17.39 17.16
CA ILE A 229 -4.11 -18.54 16.25
C ILE A 229 -3.48 -18.24 14.89
N LYS A 230 -3.72 -17.05 14.35
CA LYS A 230 -3.15 -16.65 13.05
C LYS A 230 -1.62 -16.66 13.08
N ASN A 231 -1.01 -16.09 14.13
CA ASN A 231 0.45 -16.07 14.29
C ASN A 231 1.07 -17.46 14.44
N LEU A 232 0.36 -18.40 15.09
CA LEU A 232 0.80 -19.80 15.18
C LEU A 232 0.78 -20.50 13.82
N LEU A 233 -0.27 -20.26 13.03
CA LEU A 233 -0.45 -20.92 11.74
C LEU A 233 0.38 -20.28 10.62
N CYS A 234 0.70 -18.99 10.71
CA CYS A 234 1.34 -18.22 9.64
C CYS A 234 2.73 -17.73 10.03
N LYS A 235 3.78 -18.52 9.73
CA LYS A 235 5.18 -18.19 10.06
C LYS A 235 5.70 -16.92 9.36
N THR A 236 5.28 -16.66 8.12
CA THR A 236 5.77 -15.53 7.30
C THR A 236 4.99 -14.21 7.51
N SER A 237 3.86 -14.24 8.22
CA SER A 237 3.01 -13.06 8.45
C SER A 237 2.71 -12.83 9.93
N TYR A 238 3.73 -12.95 10.78
CA TYR A 238 3.61 -12.59 12.20
C TYR A 238 3.13 -11.15 12.35
N ILE A 239 2.03 -10.97 13.09
CA ILE A 239 1.43 -9.68 13.42
C ILE A 239 1.57 -9.51 14.93
N GLU A 240 2.32 -8.51 15.36
CA GLU A 240 2.48 -8.27 16.80
C GLU A 240 1.11 -7.94 17.42
N ASN A 241 0.73 -8.64 18.47
CA ASN A 241 -0.62 -8.53 19.01
C ASN A 241 -0.89 -7.16 19.66
N ARG A 242 0.14 -6.44 20.11
CA ARG A 242 0.01 -5.20 20.91
C ARG A 242 0.07 -3.91 20.10
N ILE A 243 -0.08 -4.00 18.78
CA ILE A 243 0.21 -2.92 17.84
C ILE A 243 -0.61 -1.62 18.14
N TYR A 244 -1.82 -1.71 18.68
CA TYR A 244 -2.67 -0.55 19.05
C TYR A 244 -2.91 -0.38 20.56
N SER A 245 -2.20 -1.07 21.46
CA SER A 245 -2.41 -0.92 22.91
C SER A 245 -1.71 0.33 23.47
N LYS A 246 -2.47 1.20 24.15
CA LYS A 246 -2.09 2.44 24.87
C LYS A 246 -0.61 2.84 24.75
N HIS A 247 -0.37 3.90 23.97
CA HIS A 247 0.90 4.54 23.67
C HIS A 247 1.69 5.01 24.91
N THR A 248 2.48 4.14 25.54
CA THR A 248 3.35 4.54 26.66
C THR A 248 4.84 4.25 26.42
N GLN A 249 5.23 3.65 25.29
CA GLN A 249 6.60 3.17 25.09
C GLN A 249 7.28 3.51 23.76
N CYS A 250 6.66 4.30 22.88
CA CYS A 250 7.33 4.71 21.64
C CYS A 250 8.06 6.05 21.81
N VAL A 251 9.25 6.12 21.22
CA VAL A 251 10.16 7.27 21.13
C VAL A 251 9.39 8.59 21.06
N ASN A 252 9.80 9.56 21.87
CA ASN A 252 9.17 10.89 22.01
C ASN A 252 9.05 11.71 20.70
N ASP A 253 9.54 11.23 19.55
CA ASP A 253 9.40 11.91 18.26
C ASP A 253 9.44 10.96 17.04
N LEU A 254 8.44 10.08 16.90
CA LEU A 254 8.35 9.19 15.73
C LEU A 254 8.12 9.92 14.41
N LEU A 255 7.50 11.11 14.42
CA LEU A 255 7.23 11.87 13.20
C LEU A 255 8.38 12.82 12.82
N ASN A 256 9.45 12.87 13.61
CA ASN A 256 10.57 13.80 13.48
C ASN A 256 10.11 15.28 13.43
N GLU A 257 9.20 15.66 14.32
CA GLU A 257 8.69 17.03 14.46
C GLU A 257 9.76 18.00 14.96
N LYS A 258 10.74 17.50 15.74
CA LYS A 258 11.90 18.28 16.19
C LYS A 258 12.91 18.52 15.06
N LYS A 259 12.68 17.95 13.87
CA LYS A 259 13.56 18.05 12.70
C LYS A 259 15.01 17.66 13.02
N SER A 260 15.17 16.58 13.78
CA SER A 260 16.48 15.98 14.02
C SER A 260 17.06 15.47 12.70
N ILE A 261 18.38 15.59 12.55
CA ILE A 261 19.09 15.07 11.39
C ILE A 261 19.10 13.55 11.48
N TRP A 262 18.65 12.90 10.42
CA TRP A 262 18.72 11.46 10.24
C TRP A 262 19.41 11.15 8.91
N THR A 263 19.98 9.95 8.81
CA THR A 263 20.68 9.49 7.59
C THR A 263 19.84 8.41 6.94
N ASP A 264 19.50 8.60 5.67
CA ASP A 264 18.82 7.59 4.87
C ASP A 264 19.68 6.31 4.81
N PRO A 265 19.16 5.15 5.25
CA PRO A 265 19.93 3.92 5.30
C PRO A 265 20.31 3.40 3.90
N PHE A 266 19.64 3.85 2.85
CA PHE A 266 19.84 3.41 1.47
C PHE A 266 20.70 4.42 0.68
N SER A 267 20.27 5.68 0.56
CA SER A 267 21.02 6.70 -0.19
C SER A 267 22.25 7.24 0.55
N LYS A 268 22.33 7.04 1.87
CA LYS A 268 23.33 7.62 2.78
C LYS A 268 23.28 9.14 2.90
N GLU A 269 22.28 9.79 2.31
CA GLU A 269 22.09 11.22 2.42
C GLU A 269 21.55 11.61 3.80
N LYS A 270 21.99 12.75 4.31
CA LYS A 270 21.49 13.31 5.56
C LYS A 270 20.33 14.25 5.26
N GLN A 271 19.26 14.13 6.02
CA GLN A 271 18.11 15.01 5.94
C GLN A 271 17.46 15.22 7.30
N ASN A 272 16.62 16.24 7.41
CA ASN A 272 15.88 16.59 8.62
C ASN A 272 14.37 16.65 8.38
N LYS A 273 13.90 16.10 7.26
CA LYS A 273 12.48 16.08 6.92
C LYS A 273 11.69 15.34 8.01
N SER A 274 10.55 15.92 8.38
CA SER A 274 9.55 15.24 9.20
C SER A 274 8.74 14.28 8.32
N LEU A 275 8.06 13.33 8.95
CA LEU A 275 7.16 12.42 8.24
C LEU A 275 6.04 13.18 7.53
N LEU A 276 5.55 14.28 8.12
CA LEU A 276 4.56 15.14 7.47
C LEU A 276 5.12 15.89 6.26
N ASN A 277 6.38 16.33 6.29
CA ASN A 277 6.99 16.94 5.11
C ASN A 277 7.04 15.93 3.97
N MET A 278 7.49 14.70 4.24
CA MET A 278 7.52 13.62 3.24
C MET A 278 6.11 13.28 2.74
N TYR A 279 5.11 13.28 3.61
CA TYR A 279 3.70 13.11 3.25
C TYR A 279 3.19 14.20 2.30
N TYR A 280 3.46 15.48 2.59
CA TYR A 280 3.01 16.59 1.72
C TYR A 280 3.79 16.64 0.40
N ASP A 281 5.09 16.36 0.41
CA ASP A 281 5.90 16.20 -0.82
C ASP A 281 5.32 15.07 -1.69
N SER A 282 4.89 13.97 -1.07
CA SER A 282 4.25 12.83 -1.75
C SER A 282 2.92 13.22 -2.39
N LEU A 283 2.11 14.10 -1.76
CA LEU A 283 0.87 14.60 -2.37
C LEU A 283 1.16 15.39 -3.65
N ILE A 284 2.20 16.23 -3.65
CA ILE A 284 2.59 17.01 -4.84
C ILE A 284 3.02 16.06 -5.96
N LEU A 285 3.87 15.08 -5.64
CA LEU A 285 4.32 14.08 -6.60
C LEU A 285 3.16 13.26 -7.18
N TYR A 286 2.17 12.89 -6.35
CA TYR A 286 0.96 12.23 -6.82
C TYR A 286 0.19 13.07 -7.83
N GLN A 287 -0.03 14.36 -7.56
CA GLN A 287 -0.73 15.26 -8.49
C GLN A 287 0.02 15.38 -9.82
N GLU A 288 1.35 15.51 -9.78
CA GLU A 288 2.16 15.55 -11.01
C GLU A 288 1.97 14.31 -11.87
N ILE A 289 2.11 13.11 -11.28
CA ILE A 289 2.05 11.85 -12.03
C ILE A 289 0.63 11.57 -12.51
N VAL A 290 -0.39 11.83 -11.68
CA VAL A 290 -1.79 11.62 -12.08
C VAL A 290 -2.20 12.56 -13.20
N ASN A 291 -1.72 13.81 -13.20
CA ASN A 291 -1.99 14.73 -14.31
C ASN A 291 -1.35 14.28 -15.62
N ILE A 292 -0.11 13.76 -15.58
CA ILE A 292 0.54 13.16 -16.76
C ILE A 292 -0.24 11.93 -17.23
N PHE A 293 -0.66 11.07 -16.31
CA PHE A 293 -1.48 9.90 -16.62
C PHE A 293 -2.82 10.26 -17.27
N TYR A 294 -3.51 11.26 -16.74
CA TYR A 294 -4.75 11.76 -17.36
C TYR A 294 -4.50 12.28 -18.78
N GLN A 295 -3.42 13.05 -18.98
CA GLN A 295 -3.04 13.52 -20.31
C GLN A 295 -2.69 12.36 -21.26
N TYR A 296 -2.10 11.28 -20.75
CA TYR A 296 -1.82 10.07 -21.53
C TYR A 296 -3.10 9.37 -22.00
N ILE A 297 -4.11 9.22 -21.13
CA ILE A 297 -5.42 8.65 -21.51
C ILE A 297 -6.06 9.42 -22.67
N HIS A 298 -5.85 10.74 -22.71
CA HIS A 298 -6.35 11.62 -23.78
C HIS A 298 -5.36 11.84 -24.94
N ASN A 299 -4.36 10.95 -25.10
CA ASN A 299 -3.35 11.00 -26.18
C ASN A 299 -2.51 12.29 -26.25
N ASN A 300 -2.41 13.05 -25.15
CA ASN A 300 -1.61 14.28 -25.05
C ASN A 300 -0.20 14.05 -24.49
N LYS A 301 0.06 12.87 -23.91
CA LYS A 301 1.35 12.44 -23.36
C LYS A 301 1.64 11.01 -23.77
N LYS A 302 2.89 10.58 -23.59
CA LYS A 302 3.32 9.20 -23.86
C LYS A 302 3.47 8.43 -22.55
N MET A 303 3.34 7.11 -22.60
CA MET A 303 3.62 6.23 -21.46
C MET A 303 4.97 6.55 -20.80
N MET A 304 6.00 6.82 -21.63
CA MET A 304 7.34 7.14 -21.16
C MET A 304 7.39 8.37 -20.25
N ASP A 305 6.47 9.34 -20.39
CA ASP A 305 6.41 10.51 -19.51
C ASP A 305 6.02 10.13 -18.07
N ILE A 306 5.16 9.11 -17.92
CA ILE A 306 4.75 8.55 -16.62
C ILE A 306 5.91 7.75 -16.03
N ILE A 307 6.50 6.88 -16.84
CA ILE A 307 7.56 5.96 -16.40
C ILE A 307 8.84 6.71 -16.01
N ASN A 308 9.17 7.79 -16.70
CA ASN A 308 10.26 8.69 -16.33
C ASN A 308 10.05 9.40 -14.99
N LYS A 309 8.81 9.55 -14.51
CA LYS A 309 8.53 10.09 -13.17
C LYS A 309 8.51 9.00 -12.09
N ILE A 310 8.13 7.79 -12.45
CA ILE A 310 8.18 6.62 -11.55
C ILE A 310 9.63 6.19 -11.30
N GLU A 311 10.51 6.28 -12.32
CA GLU A 311 11.96 6.04 -12.27
C GLU A 311 12.36 4.64 -11.74
N ASN A 312 11.48 3.64 -11.88
CA ASN A 312 11.69 2.27 -11.39
C ASN A 312 12.12 2.19 -9.91
N LYS A 313 11.77 3.21 -9.11
CA LYS A 313 12.23 3.32 -7.73
C LYS A 313 11.53 2.29 -6.87
N SER A 314 12.28 1.60 -6.01
CA SER A 314 11.72 0.66 -5.05
C SER A 314 10.75 1.35 -4.08
N TYR A 315 9.66 0.65 -3.76
CA TYR A 315 8.73 1.03 -2.69
C TYR A 315 9.44 1.12 -1.34
N VAL A 316 10.51 0.35 -1.15
CA VAL A 316 11.22 0.18 0.13
C VAL A 316 12.35 1.20 0.26
N THR A 317 13.15 1.38 -0.80
CA THR A 317 14.42 2.10 -0.72
C THR A 317 14.41 3.47 -1.37
N ASN A 318 13.38 3.76 -2.18
CA ASN A 318 13.34 4.94 -3.06
C ASN A 318 14.57 5.05 -3.98
N GLN A 319 15.23 3.94 -4.30
CA GLN A 319 16.35 3.87 -5.22
C GLN A 319 15.93 3.10 -6.49
N ASP A 320 16.51 3.45 -7.63
CA ASP A 320 16.28 2.71 -8.88
C ASP A 320 16.81 1.28 -8.75
N PHE A 321 15.95 0.31 -9.05
CA PHE A 321 16.29 -1.11 -9.01
C PHE A 321 17.41 -1.51 -9.99
N SER A 322 17.60 -0.78 -11.08
CA SER A 322 18.71 -1.01 -12.03
C SER A 322 20.09 -0.83 -11.38
N THR A 323 20.17 -0.01 -10.33
CA THR A 323 21.40 0.32 -9.60
C THR A 323 21.57 -0.49 -8.31
N SER A 324 20.51 -1.12 -7.79
CA SER A 324 20.48 -1.71 -6.43
C SER A 324 20.75 -3.22 -6.41
N SER A 325 21.85 -3.66 -7.01
CA SER A 325 22.28 -5.08 -7.02
C SER A 325 22.72 -5.64 -5.64
N LYS A 326 22.62 -4.89 -4.53
CA LYS A 326 23.22 -5.29 -3.23
C LYS A 326 22.46 -4.80 -1.98
N ILE A 327 21.16 -5.08 -1.87
CA ILE A 327 20.45 -4.86 -0.60
C ILE A 327 19.85 -6.18 -0.13
N ASN A 328 20.61 -6.89 0.72
CA ASN A 328 20.05 -7.94 1.57
C ASN A 328 19.26 -7.25 2.68
N LEU A 329 17.93 -7.24 2.54
CA LEU A 329 16.97 -6.80 3.57
C LEU A 329 16.87 -7.81 4.72
#